data_AF-A0A1G2VGC1-F1
#
_entry.id   AF-A0A1G2VGC1-F1
#
_cell.length_a   1.000
_cell.length_b   1.000
_cell.length_c   1.000
_cell.angle_alpha   90.00
_cell.angle_beta   90.00
_cell.angle_gamma   90.00
#
_symmetry.space_group_name_H-M   'P 1'
#
loop_
_entity.id
_entity.type
_entity.pdbx_description
1 polymer ?
#
loop_
_entity_poly.entity_id
_entity_poly.type
_entity_poly.pdbx_seq_one_letter_code
_entity_poly.pdbx_strand_id
1 'polypeptide(L)'
;MKFISWIVGGVALLIGLGGGYYWGLSTGQQQAQTDITALQQQLAEKAGTDAAKTANPFQQVNPLEGVQTNPFEEAQKALNPFEQ
;
A
#
# COMPACT_ATOMS: atom_id res chain seq x y z
N MET A 1 34.89 6.98 47.49
CA MET A 1 33.51 6.99 46.92
C MET A 1 33.48 7.29 45.42
N LYS A 2 34.22 8.29 44.91
CA LYS A 2 34.24 8.64 43.46
C LYS A 2 34.53 7.44 42.54
N PHE A 3 35.53 6.61 42.85
CA PHE A 3 35.91 5.44 42.03
C PHE A 3 34.79 4.40 41.85
N ILE A 4 33.95 4.19 42.89
CA ILE A 4 32.81 3.27 42.83
C ILE A 4 31.71 3.82 41.91
N SER A 5 31.49 5.14 41.92
CA SER A 5 30.55 5.80 40.99
C SER A 5 30.97 5.64 39.52
N TRP A 6 32.26 5.70 39.21
CA TRP A 6 32.75 5.48 37.85
C TRP A 6 32.55 4.03 37.37
N ILE A 7 32.74 3.05 38.26
CA ILE A 7 32.52 1.64 37.95
C ILE A 7 31.03 1.37 37.71
N VAL A 8 30.15 1.85 38.60
CA VAL A 8 28.70 1.68 38.45
C VAL A 8 28.20 2.36 37.17
N GLY A 9 28.68 3.58 36.87
CA GLY A 9 28.35 4.28 35.63
C GLY A 9 28.82 3.54 34.38
N GLY A 10 30.05 2.99 34.41
CA GLY A 10 30.59 2.20 33.30
C GLY A 10 29.80 0.90 33.04
N VAL A 11 29.41 0.19 34.10
CA VAL A 11 28.60 -1.04 33.99
C VAL A 11 27.21 -0.74 33.44
N ALA A 12 26.56 0.33 33.91
CA ALA A 12 25.26 0.74 33.38
C ALA A 12 25.31 1.10 31.89
N LEU A 13 26.40 1.77 31.46
CA LEU A 13 26.61 2.10 30.05
C LEU A 13 26.73 0.85 29.17
N LEU A 14 27.51 -0.15 29.62
CA LEU A 14 27.69 -1.40 28.88
C LEU A 14 26.39 -2.20 28.77
N ILE A 15 25.59 -2.24 29.83
CA ILE A 15 24.27 -2.89 29.82
C ILE A 15 23.31 -2.16 28.88
N GLY A 16 23.29 -0.82 28.90
CA GLY A 16 22.44 -0.02 28.02
C GLY A 16 22.80 -0.19 26.54
N LEU A 17 24.10 -0.18 26.21
CA LEU A 17 24.59 -0.39 24.85
C LEU A 17 24.31 -1.82 24.35
N GLY A 18 24.60 -2.84 25.18
CA GLY A 18 24.37 -4.23 24.82
C GLY A 18 22.88 -4.57 24.67
N GLY A 19 22.05 -4.13 25.61
CA GLY A 19 20.60 -4.32 25.57
C GLY A 19 19.95 -3.58 24.39
N GLY A 20 20.35 -2.33 24.15
CA GLY A 20 19.86 -1.53 23.03
C GLY A 20 20.23 -2.13 21.67
N TYR A 21 21.47 -2.62 21.51
CA TYR A 21 21.93 -3.26 20.28
C TYR A 21 21.15 -4.55 19.98
N TYR A 22 20.95 -5.40 20.98
CA TYR A 22 20.20 -6.65 20.82
C TYR A 22 18.72 -6.39 20.43
N TRP A 23 18.08 -5.43 21.11
CA TRP A 23 16.68 -5.11 20.87
C TRP A 23 16.45 -4.42 19.51
N GLY A 24 17.38 -3.58 19.08
CA GLY A 24 17.36 -2.96 17.75
C GLY A 24 17.49 -4.00 16.63
N LEU A 25 18.39 -4.97 16.79
CA LEU A 25 18.63 -6.01 15.79
C LEU A 25 17.40 -6.93 15.62
N SER A 26 16.78 -7.35 16.72
CA SER A 26 15.61 -8.24 16.66
C SER A 26 14.40 -7.56 16.02
N THR A 27 14.18 -6.29 16.32
CA THR A 27 13.01 -5.54 15.83
C THR A 27 13.18 -5.20 14.34
N GLY A 28 14.38 -4.79 13.93
CA GLY A 28 14.67 -4.48 12.53
C GLY A 28 14.55 -5.69 11.59
N GLN A 29 14.96 -6.88 12.04
CA GLN A 29 14.84 -8.10 11.23
C GLN A 29 13.38 -8.54 11.06
N GLN A 30 12.57 -8.45 12.10
CA GLN A 30 11.14 -8.76 12.01
C GLN A 30 10.44 -7.81 11.05
N GLN A 31 10.75 -6.51 11.13
CA GLN A 31 10.14 -5.50 10.27
C GLN A 31 10.54 -5.66 8.80
N ALA A 32 11.80 -6.00 8.53
CA ALA A 32 12.24 -6.32 7.16
C ALA A 32 11.52 -7.55 6.59
N GLN A 33 11.30 -8.60 7.39
CA GLN A 33 10.58 -9.79 6.94
C GLN A 33 9.10 -9.51 6.67
N THR A 34 8.44 -8.72 7.51
CA THR A 34 7.04 -8.32 7.29
C THR A 34 6.88 -7.48 6.03
N ASP A 35 7.80 -6.53 5.81
CA ASP A 35 7.75 -5.67 4.63
C ASP A 35 7.98 -6.45 3.33
N ILE A 36 8.94 -7.38 3.31
CA ILE A 36 9.18 -8.26 2.16
C ILE A 36 7.97 -9.14 1.88
N THR A 37 7.34 -9.70 2.93
CA THR A 37 6.16 -10.56 2.78
C THR A 37 4.97 -9.77 2.24
N ALA A 38 4.75 -8.56 2.74
CA ALA A 38 3.70 -7.67 2.25
C ALA A 38 3.92 -7.29 0.78
N LEU A 39 5.17 -6.99 0.41
CA LEU A 39 5.53 -6.67 -0.98
C LEU A 39 5.28 -7.87 -1.90
N GLN A 40 5.65 -9.07 -1.46
CA GLN A 40 5.44 -10.31 -2.22
C GLN A 40 3.95 -10.61 -2.40
N GLN A 41 3.12 -10.41 -1.38
CA GLN A 41 1.67 -10.57 -1.48
C GLN A 41 1.06 -9.60 -2.49
N GLN A 42 1.43 -8.31 -2.43
CA GLN A 42 0.95 -7.31 -3.40
C GLN A 42 1.38 -7.64 -4.83
N LEU A 43 2.62 -8.10 -5.01
CA LEU A 43 3.10 -8.52 -6.32
C LEU A 43 2.38 -9.77 -6.83
N ALA A 44 2.09 -10.74 -5.95
CA ALA A 44 1.35 -11.95 -6.29
C ALA A 44 -0.11 -11.64 -6.67
N GLU A 45 -0.79 -10.77 -5.94
CA GLU A 45 -2.15 -10.32 -6.27
C GLU A 45 -2.17 -9.55 -7.60
N LYS A 46 -1.19 -8.69 -7.84
CA LYS A 46 -1.07 -7.95 -9.09
C LYS A 46 -0.80 -8.88 -10.27
N ALA A 47 0.13 -9.83 -10.12
CA ALA A 47 0.40 -10.82 -11.15
C ALA A 47 -0.81 -11.72 -11.43
N GLY A 48 -1.53 -12.14 -10.39
CA GLY A 48 -2.76 -12.93 -10.53
C GLY A 48 -3.89 -12.17 -11.21
N THR A 49 -4.08 -10.89 -10.87
CA THR A 49 -5.10 -10.03 -11.49
C THR A 49 -4.75 -9.68 -12.93
N ASP A 50 -3.49 -9.41 -13.26
CA ASP A 50 -3.05 -9.15 -14.63
C ASP A 50 -3.08 -10.42 -15.49
N ALA A 51 -2.75 -11.58 -14.92
CA ALA A 51 -2.93 -12.87 -15.59
C ALA A 51 -4.41 -13.18 -15.82
N ALA A 52 -5.28 -12.94 -14.82
CA ALA A 52 -6.72 -13.11 -14.95
C ALA A 52 -7.32 -12.15 -15.99
N LYS A 53 -6.84 -10.90 -16.07
CA LYS A 53 -7.21 -9.94 -17.12
C LYS A 53 -6.79 -10.44 -18.50
N THR A 54 -5.53 -10.85 -18.64
CA THR A 54 -4.97 -11.33 -19.90
C THR A 54 -5.61 -12.63 -20.39
N ALA A 55 -5.95 -13.54 -19.46
CA ALA A 55 -6.57 -14.83 -19.78
C ALA A 55 -8.09 -14.75 -19.94
N ASN A 56 -8.73 -13.62 -19.62
CA ASN A 56 -10.18 -13.47 -19.72
C ASN A 56 -10.57 -12.95 -21.12
N PRO A 57 -11.09 -13.82 -22.01
CA PRO A 57 -11.51 -13.43 -23.35
C PRO A 57 -12.78 -12.56 -23.37
N PHE A 58 -13.42 -12.35 -22.22
CA PHE A 58 -14.63 -11.54 -22.06
C PHE A 58 -14.37 -10.15 -21.46
N GLN A 59 -13.10 -9.73 -21.29
CA GLN A 59 -12.78 -8.33 -21.00
C GLN A 59 -12.97 -7.48 -22.26
N GLN A 60 -14.23 -7.35 -22.65
CA GLN A 60 -14.67 -6.49 -23.72
C GLN A 60 -14.93 -5.10 -23.14
N VAL A 61 -14.34 -4.08 -23.76
CA VAL A 61 -14.67 -2.66 -23.51
C VAL A 61 -16.18 -2.53 -23.59
N ASN A 62 -16.83 -1.91 -22.59
CA ASN A 62 -18.28 -1.82 -22.55
C ASN A 62 -18.76 -1.12 -23.83
N PRO A 63 -19.48 -1.82 -24.74
CA PRO A 63 -19.85 -1.25 -26.04
C PRO A 63 -20.84 -0.08 -25.92
N LEU A 64 -21.40 0.13 -24.72
CA LEU A 64 -22.32 1.21 -24.40
C LEU A 64 -21.64 2.38 -23.65
N GLU A 65 -20.33 2.31 -23.40
CA GLU A 65 -19.60 3.33 -22.61
C GLU A 65 -19.59 4.73 -23.25
N GLY A 66 -19.87 4.80 -24.57
CA GLY A 66 -20.01 6.06 -25.31
C GLY A 66 -21.41 6.29 -25.91
N VAL A 67 -22.39 5.44 -25.59
CA VAL A 67 -23.76 5.61 -26.11
C VAL A 67 -24.52 6.54 -25.17
N GLN A 68 -25.00 7.66 -25.69
CA GLN A 68 -25.89 8.57 -24.96
C GLN A 68 -27.08 7.78 -24.40
N THR A 69 -27.30 7.89 -23.09
CA THR A 69 -28.41 7.22 -22.38
C THR A 69 -29.78 7.59 -22.99
N ASN A 70 -29.89 8.79 -23.57
CA ASN A 70 -31.07 9.24 -24.29
C ASN A 70 -30.68 9.92 -25.62
N PRO A 71 -30.92 9.28 -26.78
CA PRO A 71 -30.55 9.82 -28.09
C PRO A 71 -31.37 11.05 -28.52
N PHE A 72 -32.38 11.44 -27.74
CA PHE A 72 -33.21 12.62 -28.01
C PHE A 72 -32.88 13.80 -27.08
N GLU A 73 -31.91 13.67 -26.18
CA GLU A 73 -31.62 14.70 -25.18
C GLU A 73 -31.16 16.02 -25.83
N GLU A 74 -30.36 15.94 -26.90
CA GLU A 74 -29.93 17.11 -27.67
C GLU A 74 -31.09 17.74 -28.45
N ALA A 75 -31.96 16.92 -29.05
CA ALA A 75 -33.14 17.40 -29.76
C ALA A 75 -34.15 18.05 -28.80
N GLN A 76 -34.30 17.51 -27.59
CA GLN A 76 -35.18 18.05 -26.56
C GLN A 76 -34.69 19.43 -26.10
N LYS A 77 -33.39 19.59 -25.81
CA LYS A 77 -32.80 20.90 -25.45
C LYS A 77 -32.89 21.92 -26.58
N ALA A 78 -32.70 21.49 -27.84
CA ALA A 78 -32.75 22.39 -28.99
C ALA A 78 -34.17 22.83 -29.37
N LEU A 79 -35.19 22.01 -29.09
CA LEU A 79 -36.56 22.22 -29.55
C LEU A 79 -37.54 22.54 -28.43
N ASN A 80 -37.13 22.56 -27.16
CA ASN A 80 -38.02 22.88 -26.05
C ASN A 80 -38.12 24.41 -25.87
N PRO A 81 -39.25 25.04 -26.23
CA PRO A 81 -39.41 26.50 -26.10
C PRO A 81 -39.60 26.97 -24.64
N PHE A 82 -39.60 26.04 -23.68
CA PHE A 82 -39.78 26.31 -22.25
C PHE A 82 -38.50 26.07 -21.42
N GLU A 83 -37.44 25.54 -22.02
CA GLU A 83 -36.12 25.43 -21.39
C GLU A 83 -35.27 26.66 -21.74
N GLN A 84 -35.23 27.66 -20.85
CA GLN A 84 -34.26 28.75 -20.84
C GLN A 84 -33.56 28.82 -19.49
#